data_AF-A0A2E0DX54-F1
#
_entry.id   AF-A0A2E0DX54-F1
#
_cell.length_a   1.000
_cell.length_b   1.000
_cell.length_c   1.000
_cell.angle_alpha   90.00
_cell.angle_beta   90.00
_cell.angle_gamma   90.00
#
_symmetry.space_group_name_H-M   'P 1'
#
loop_
_entity.id
_entity.type
_entity.pdbx_description
1 polymer ?
#
loop_
_entity_poly.entity_id
_entity_poly.type
_entity_poly.pdbx_seq_one_letter_code
_entity_poly.pdbx_strand_id
1 'polypeptide(L)'
;MKKNKILPISSTLLIILGLWIALIPFSRPLPGGGTFSFENTPEASCKSPIFGTFTEDSPSYEVYVNPKPKIGDPTISKSISCSSRATFRLVFGLSLFLIGMSLLVYLQRNKKWKI
;
A
#
# COMPACT_ATOMS: atom_id res chain seq x y z
N MET A 1 -13.86 15.73 25.10
CA MET A 1 -14.63 15.17 23.96
C MET A 1 -15.62 14.12 24.46
N LYS A 2 -16.90 14.19 24.06
CA LYS A 2 -17.92 13.17 24.41
C LYS A 2 -17.51 11.82 23.81
N LYS A 3 -17.22 10.81 24.66
CA LYS A 3 -16.85 9.43 24.26
C LYS A 3 -17.80 8.83 23.20
N ASN A 4 -19.06 9.28 23.18
CA ASN A 4 -20.11 8.79 22.29
C ASN A 4 -19.85 9.07 20.79
N LYS A 5 -19.00 10.06 20.44
CA LYS A 5 -18.69 10.40 19.04
C LYS A 5 -17.34 9.86 18.56
N ILE A 6 -16.44 9.44 19.45
CA ILE A 6 -15.07 9.01 19.08
C ILE A 6 -15.09 7.66 18.37
N LEU A 7 -15.93 6.74 18.86
CA LEU A 7 -16.02 5.38 18.35
C LEU A 7 -16.53 5.28 16.90
N PRO A 8 -17.60 5.99 16.48
CA PRO A 8 -18.02 5.98 15.08
C PRO A 8 -17.00 6.67 14.16
N ILE A 9 -16.35 7.75 14.61
CA ILE A 9 -15.29 8.41 13.83
C ILE A 9 -14.13 7.44 13.58
N SER A 10 -13.69 6.72 14.62
CA SER A 10 -12.65 5.69 14.50
C SER A 10 -13.07 4.57 13.55
N SER A 11 -14.34 4.15 13.59
CA SER A 11 -14.90 3.13 12.70
C SER A 11 -14.83 3.56 11.22
N THR A 12 -15.29 4.78 10.93
CA THR A 12 -15.24 5.34 9.57
C THR A 12 -13.80 5.51 9.10
N LEU A 13 -12.89 5.92 9.99
CA LEU A 13 -11.48 6.08 9.66
C LEU A 13 -10.82 4.74 9.32
N LEU A 14 -11.15 3.66 10.05
CA LEU A 14 -10.70 2.30 9.73
C LEU A 14 -11.18 1.82 8.36
N ILE A 15 -12.42 2.13 8.00
CA ILE A 15 -13.00 1.78 6.69
C ILE A 15 -12.26 2.50 5.56
N ILE A 16 -12.12 3.83 5.68
CA ILE A 16 -11.44 4.65 4.68
C ILE A 16 -9.98 4.23 4.55
N LEU A 17 -9.27 4.04 5.68
CA LEU A 17 -7.88 3.61 5.69
C LEU A 17 -7.71 2.21 5.09
N GLY A 18 -8.60 1.27 5.44
CA GLY A 18 -8.58 -0.08 4.88
C GLY A 18 -8.74 -0.11 3.36
N LEU A 19 -9.71 0.66 2.84
CA LEU A 19 -9.91 0.83 1.40
C LEU A 19 -8.70 1.51 0.72
N TRP A 20 -8.19 2.57 1.32
CA TRP A 20 -7.02 3.30 0.81
C TRP A 20 -5.82 2.37 0.67
N ILE A 21 -5.53 1.58 1.70
CA ILE A 21 -4.43 0.61 1.70
C ILE A 21 -4.65 -0.50 0.67
N ALA A 22 -5.87 -0.99 0.51
CA ALA A 22 -6.18 -2.10 -0.41
C ALA A 22 -6.21 -1.68 -1.90
N LEU A 23 -6.42 -0.39 -2.19
CA LEU A 23 -6.68 0.08 -3.56
C LEU A 23 -5.57 0.95 -4.15
N ILE A 24 -4.77 1.66 -3.35
CA ILE A 24 -3.86 2.65 -3.91
C ILE A 24 -2.55 2.03 -4.41
N PRO A 25 -2.11 2.42 -5.63
CA PRO A 25 -0.80 2.05 -6.17
C PRO A 25 0.34 2.39 -5.20
N PHE A 26 1.45 1.68 -5.33
CA PHE A 26 2.53 1.84 -4.37
C PHE A 26 3.89 1.70 -4.98
N SER A 27 4.84 2.40 -4.38
CA SER A 27 6.23 2.29 -4.75
C SER A 27 7.00 1.36 -3.83
N ARG A 28 8.02 0.69 -4.36
CA ARG A 28 9.05 0.01 -3.57
C ARG A 28 10.45 0.45 -4.02
N PRO A 29 11.46 0.35 -3.13
CA PRO A 29 12.84 0.65 -3.53
C PRO A 29 13.29 -0.25 -4.68
N LEU A 30 14.01 0.35 -5.64
CA LEU A 30 14.59 -0.37 -6.76
C LEU A 30 15.76 -1.25 -6.29
N PRO A 31 15.75 -2.58 -6.52
CA PRO A 31 16.84 -3.47 -6.14
C PRO A 31 18.06 -3.22 -7.03
N GLY A 32 19.23 -3.00 -6.43
CA GLY A 32 20.42 -2.52 -7.15
C GLY A 32 20.58 -1.00 -7.10
N GLY A 33 19.56 -0.30 -6.59
CA GLY A 33 19.57 1.15 -6.46
C GLY A 33 19.59 1.86 -7.82
N GLY A 34 19.94 3.12 -7.77
CA GLY A 34 20.19 3.95 -8.95
C GLY A 34 21.23 5.00 -8.59
N THR A 35 21.50 5.92 -9.51
CA THR A 35 22.40 7.05 -9.22
C THR A 35 21.91 7.80 -7.99
N PHE A 36 22.80 7.99 -7.01
CA PHE A 36 22.47 8.73 -5.80
C PHE A 36 21.97 10.13 -6.18
N SER A 37 20.79 10.49 -5.69
CA SER A 37 20.16 11.80 -5.87
C SER A 37 19.68 12.30 -4.52
N PHE A 38 19.87 13.59 -4.28
CA PHE A 38 19.35 14.27 -3.09
C PHE A 38 17.84 14.51 -3.17
N GLU A 39 17.28 14.60 -4.38
CA GLU A 39 15.84 14.77 -4.60
C GLU A 39 15.06 13.49 -4.33
N ASN A 40 15.46 12.33 -4.88
CA ASN A 40 14.65 11.12 -4.81
C ASN A 40 15.47 9.83 -4.82
N THR A 41 14.99 8.84 -4.06
CA THR A 41 15.46 7.46 -4.18
C THR A 41 14.78 6.82 -5.39
N PRO A 42 15.48 6.02 -6.20
CA PRO A 42 14.86 5.30 -7.31
C PRO A 42 13.87 4.26 -6.79
N GLU A 43 12.66 4.32 -7.32
CA GLU A 43 11.53 3.49 -6.92
C GLU A 43 10.93 2.75 -8.11
N ALA A 44 10.54 1.50 -7.88
CA ALA A 44 9.65 0.77 -8.75
C ALA A 44 8.20 1.09 -8.40
N SER A 45 7.44 1.54 -9.39
CA SER A 45 6.00 1.78 -9.29
C SER A 45 5.26 0.46 -9.51
N CYS A 46 4.66 -0.06 -8.45
CA CYS A 46 3.73 -1.18 -8.52
C CYS A 46 2.32 -0.69 -8.77
N LYS A 47 1.49 -1.53 -9.41
CA LYS A 47 0.07 -1.28 -9.61
C LYS A 47 -0.69 -1.37 -8.27
N SER A 48 -2.02 -1.22 -8.33
CA SER A 48 -2.84 -1.36 -7.12
C SER A 48 -2.66 -2.75 -6.49
N PRO A 49 -2.82 -2.88 -5.17
CA PRO A 49 -2.69 -4.16 -4.48
C PRO A 49 -3.60 -5.26 -5.02
N ILE A 50 -4.79 -4.91 -5.54
CA ILE A 50 -5.68 -5.87 -6.21
C ILE A 50 -4.98 -6.45 -7.44
N PHE A 51 -4.48 -5.61 -8.34
CA PHE A 51 -3.77 -6.10 -9.52
C PHE A 51 -2.50 -6.85 -9.13
N GLY A 52 -1.68 -6.35 -8.20
CA GLY A 52 -0.46 -7.05 -7.80
C GLY A 52 -0.70 -8.39 -7.11
N THR A 53 -1.85 -8.60 -6.49
CA THR A 53 -2.20 -9.87 -5.82
C THR A 53 -2.73 -10.90 -6.82
N PHE A 54 -3.59 -10.49 -7.76
CA PHE A 54 -4.33 -11.41 -8.64
C PHE A 54 -3.80 -11.48 -10.08
N THR A 55 -2.95 -10.53 -10.47
CA THR A 55 -2.28 -10.51 -11.77
C THR A 55 -0.77 -10.42 -11.55
N GLU A 56 0.02 -10.95 -12.48
CA GLU A 56 1.47 -10.80 -12.43
C GLU A 56 1.84 -9.32 -12.60
N ASP A 57 2.11 -8.64 -11.48
CA ASP A 57 2.66 -7.29 -11.46
C ASP A 57 4.18 -7.36 -11.25
N SER A 58 4.88 -7.40 -12.39
CA SER A 58 6.34 -7.46 -12.46
C SER A 58 6.89 -6.40 -13.42
N PRO A 59 6.83 -5.11 -13.05
CA PRO A 59 7.44 -4.06 -13.87
C PRO A 59 8.94 -4.29 -14.01
N SER A 60 9.45 -4.06 -15.23
CA SER A 60 10.86 -4.17 -15.59
C SER A 60 11.54 -2.80 -15.51
N TYR A 61 12.67 -2.75 -14.82
CA TYR A 61 13.48 -1.55 -14.72
C TYR A 61 14.94 -1.84 -15.06
N GLU A 62 15.60 -0.85 -15.66
CA GLU A 62 17.05 -0.84 -15.80
C GLU A 62 17.68 -0.51 -14.45
N VAL A 63 18.45 -1.45 -13.91
CA VAL A 63 19.15 -1.31 -12.64
C VAL A 63 20.65 -1.35 -12.87
N TYR A 64 21.38 -0.52 -12.14
CA TYR A 64 22.83 -0.54 -12.21
C TYR A 64 23.39 -1.79 -11.53
N VAL A 65 24.47 -2.31 -12.09
CA VAL A 65 25.18 -3.48 -11.54
C VAL A 65 26.20 -3.06 -10.47
N ASN A 66 26.72 -1.84 -10.59
CA ASN A 66 27.76 -1.32 -9.70
C ASN A 66 27.18 -0.76 -8.38
N PRO A 67 27.81 -1.00 -7.23
CA PRO A 67 27.34 -0.52 -5.92
C PRO A 67 27.43 1.01 -5.72
N LYS A 68 28.12 1.74 -6.61
CA LYS A 68 28.18 3.22 -6.64
C LYS A 68 28.04 3.71 -8.08
N PRO A 69 26.84 3.62 -8.65
CA PRO A 69 26.64 3.82 -10.08
C PRO A 69 26.85 5.27 -10.50
N LYS A 70 27.48 5.46 -11.66
CA LYS A 70 27.62 6.73 -12.36
C LYS A 70 26.89 6.69 -13.70
N ILE A 71 26.54 7.86 -14.23
CA ILE A 71 26.00 7.98 -15.58
C ILE A 71 26.99 7.39 -16.59
N GLY A 72 26.53 6.42 -17.39
CA GLY A 72 27.35 5.66 -18.33
C GLY A 72 27.79 4.28 -17.84
N ASP A 73 27.57 3.94 -16.56
CA ASP A 73 27.79 2.59 -16.06
C ASP A 73 26.78 1.59 -16.67
N PRO A 74 27.15 0.32 -16.85
CA PRO A 74 26.27 -0.68 -17.42
C PRO A 74 25.03 -0.92 -16.54
N THR A 75 23.88 -1.07 -17.19
CA THR A 75 22.61 -1.46 -16.57
C THR A 75 22.19 -2.86 -17.02
N ILE A 76 21.36 -3.51 -16.21
CA ILE A 76 20.67 -4.74 -16.57
C ILE A 76 19.17 -4.55 -16.37
N SER A 77 18.39 -5.13 -17.27
CA SER A 77 16.94 -5.17 -17.12
C SER A 77 16.56 -6.18 -16.03
N LYS A 78 15.85 -5.73 -15.00
CA LYS A 78 15.39 -6.59 -13.91
C LYS A 78 13.89 -6.42 -13.68
N SER A 79 13.17 -7.53 -13.75
CA SER A 79 11.76 -7.60 -13.35
C SER A 79 11.64 -7.63 -11.83
N ILE A 80 10.80 -6.77 -11.27
CA ILE A 80 10.60 -6.66 -9.83
C ILE A 80 9.22 -7.20 -9.47
N SER A 81 9.15 -8.32 -8.75
CA SER A 81 7.86 -8.82 -8.27
C SER A 81 7.26 -7.89 -7.21
N CYS A 82 6.09 -7.33 -7.52
CA CYS A 82 5.30 -6.52 -6.59
C CYS A 82 4.31 -7.36 -5.77
N SER A 83 4.13 -8.64 -6.12
CA SER A 83 3.03 -9.47 -5.62
C SER A 83 3.02 -9.63 -4.10
N SER A 84 4.15 -9.99 -3.48
CA SER A 84 4.20 -10.17 -2.01
C SER A 84 3.74 -8.93 -1.22
N ARG A 85 4.17 -7.73 -1.65
CA ARG A 85 3.79 -6.47 -0.97
C ARG A 85 2.36 -6.05 -1.31
N ALA A 86 1.89 -6.35 -2.53
CA ALA A 86 0.50 -6.17 -2.93
C ALA A 86 -0.43 -7.05 -2.07
N THR A 87 -0.11 -8.34 -1.92
CA THR A 87 -0.87 -9.28 -1.09
C THR A 87 -0.92 -8.82 0.37
N PHE A 88 0.20 -8.39 0.94
CA PHE A 88 0.22 -7.85 2.30
C PHE A 88 -0.70 -6.64 2.47
N ARG A 89 -0.60 -5.66 1.56
CA ARG A 89 -1.44 -4.46 1.59
C ARG A 89 -2.92 -4.81 1.44
N LEU A 90 -3.25 -5.73 0.54
CA LEU A 90 -4.62 -6.16 0.32
C LEU A 90 -5.20 -6.84 1.57
N VAL A 91 -4.49 -7.81 2.15
CA VAL A 91 -4.94 -8.52 3.36
C VAL A 91 -5.07 -7.56 4.54
N PHE A 92 -4.07 -6.70 4.77
CA PHE A 92 -4.11 -5.74 5.86
C PHE A 92 -5.22 -4.70 5.68
N GLY A 93 -5.38 -4.16 4.47
CA GLY A 93 -6.44 -3.19 4.14
C GLY A 93 -7.84 -3.79 4.30
N LEU A 94 -8.08 -5.00 3.79
CA LEU A 94 -9.35 -5.71 3.95
C LEU A 94 -9.65 -6.02 5.43
N SER A 95 -8.63 -6.39 6.21
CA SER A 95 -8.79 -6.63 7.64
C SER A 95 -9.29 -5.38 8.37
N LEU A 96 -8.68 -4.22 8.11
CA LEU A 96 -9.11 -2.94 8.69
C LEU A 96 -10.53 -2.55 8.25
N PHE A 97 -10.83 -2.75 6.97
CA PHE A 97 -12.17 -2.50 6.42
C PHE A 97 -13.23 -3.35 7.13
N LEU A 98 -13.00 -4.66 7.27
CA LEU A 98 -13.94 -5.58 7.92
C LEU A 98 -14.13 -5.27 9.41
N ILE A 99 -13.05 -4.92 10.12
CA ILE A 99 -13.13 -4.49 11.52
C ILE A 99 -13.95 -3.21 11.64
N GLY A 100 -13.69 -2.21 10.79
CA GLY A 100 -14.43 -0.95 10.77
C GLY A 100 -15.92 -1.14 10.43
N MET A 101 -16.25 -2.02 9.49
CA MET A 101 -17.64 -2.36 9.16
C MET A 101 -18.33 -3.09 10.32
N SER A 102 -17.64 -4.04 10.96
CA SER A 102 -18.17 -4.80 12.10
C SER A 102 -18.48 -3.88 13.28
N LEU A 103 -17.59 -2.91 13.55
CA LEU A 103 -17.80 -1.88 14.58
C LEU A 103 -18.98 -0.97 14.27
N LEU A 104 -19.15 -0.53 13.01
CA LEU A 104 -20.31 0.26 12.59
C LEU A 104 -21.62 -0.50 12.81
N VAL A 105 -21.70 -1.74 12.34
CA VAL A 105 -22.90 -2.59 12.50
C VAL A 105 -23.18 -2.84 13.98
N TYR A 106 -22.15 -3.10 14.78
CA TYR A 106 -22.30 -3.28 16.22
C TYR A 106 -22.89 -2.03 16.89
N LEU A 107 -22.40 -0.83 16.55
CA LEU A 107 -22.91 0.43 17.09
C LEU A 107 -24.37 0.69 16.69
N GLN A 108 -24.73 0.38 15.44
CA GLN A 108 -26.10 0.49 14.95
C GLN A 108 -27.04 -0.47 15.69
N ARG A 109 -26.64 -1.74 15.85
CA ARG A 109 -27.44 -2.76 16.54
C ARG A 109 -27.65 -2.46 18.01
N ASN A 110 -26.64 -1.92 18.69
CA ASN A 110 -26.69 -1.64 20.12
C ASN A 110 -27.49 -0.37 20.49
N LYS A 111 -28.26 0.20 19.54
CA LYS A 111 -29.21 1.33 19.75
C LYS A 111 -28.67 2.48 20.61
N LYS A 112 -27.37 2.79 20.58
CA LYS A 112 -26.82 4.00 21.22
C LYS A 112 -26.95 5.26 20.36
N TRP A 113 -27.50 5.14 19.16
CA TRP A 113 -27.74 6.23 18.22
C TRP A 113 -29.16 6.11 17.67
N LYS A 114 -30.13 6.72 18.37
CA LYS A 114 -31.24 7.38 17.67
C LYS A 114 -30.65 8.69 17.13
N ILE A 115 -30.73 8.87 15.81
CA ILE A 115 -30.53 10.16 15.15
C ILE A 115 -31.54 11.15 15.76
#